data_AF-A0A922LIB3-F1
#
_entry.id   AF-A0A922LIB3-F1
#
_cell.length_a   1.000
_cell.length_b   1.000
_cell.length_c   1.000
_cell.angle_alpha   90.00
_cell.angle_beta   90.00
_cell.angle_gamma   90.00
#
_symmetry.space_group_name_H-M   'P 1'
#
loop_
_entity.id
_entity.type
_entity.pdbx_description
1 polymer ?
#
loop_
_entity_poly.entity_id
_entity_poly.type
_entity_poly.pdbx_seq_one_letter_code
_entity_poly.pdbx_strand_id
1 'polypeptide(L)'
;MIYQLLILSSLINILTSSAIKEYHSYESEFNNIKFNQLKHIYHHFILNQNPANPSCFGCKSGLWLAKTFVFGSKQFVHDHIEVTCKNLKNIYQPCKRILTEFLDYAYDLIYAYSSADLCALAGICANPPKIDFCPLCLMSVAEGKNILLSDALLNELQSVFVHVCDYVRLEVECSTFLNELYKNVVDIIKHVVEPHFVCQLGHMCNATYTEGSDYIRIA
;
A
#
# COMPACT_ATOMS: atom_id res chain seq x y z
N MET A 1 28.88 -47.64 -25.81
CA MET A 1 27.91 -46.82 -25.03
C MET A 1 28.52 -45.58 -24.36
N ILE A 2 29.79 -45.21 -24.58
CA ILE A 2 30.42 -44.01 -23.99
C ILE A 2 30.49 -42.83 -24.99
N TYR A 3 30.58 -43.13 -26.29
CA TYR A 3 30.69 -42.13 -27.35
C TYR A 3 29.41 -41.29 -27.58
N GLN A 4 28.23 -41.83 -27.27
CA GLN A 4 26.94 -41.12 -27.39
C GLN A 4 26.73 -40.10 -26.25
N LEU A 5 27.31 -40.32 -25.06
CA LEU A 5 27.24 -39.42 -23.90
C LEU A 5 28.13 -38.18 -24.06
N LEU A 6 29.27 -38.30 -24.77
CA LEU A 6 30.18 -37.18 -25.02
C LEU A 6 29.63 -36.16 -26.03
N ILE A 7 28.84 -36.62 -27.01
CA ILE A 7 28.20 -35.74 -28.02
C ILE A 7 27.03 -34.93 -27.40
N LEU A 8 26.31 -35.51 -26.45
CA LEU A 8 25.25 -34.80 -25.69
C LEU A 8 25.82 -33.69 -24.79
N SER A 9 26.97 -33.91 -24.15
CA SER A 9 27.61 -32.91 -23.28
C SER A 9 28.15 -31.69 -24.04
N SER A 10 28.60 -31.88 -25.28
CA SER A 10 29.13 -30.80 -26.13
C SER A 10 28.03 -29.97 -26.78
N LEU A 11 26.89 -30.57 -27.15
CA LEU A 11 25.72 -29.85 -27.65
C LEU A 11 25.03 -28.99 -26.57
N ILE A 12 25.00 -29.45 -25.31
CA ILE A 12 24.46 -28.69 -24.18
C ILE A 12 25.32 -27.43 -23.91
N ASN A 13 26.65 -27.52 -24.02
CA ASN A 13 27.55 -26.37 -23.83
C ASN A 13 27.49 -25.36 -24.98
N ILE A 14 27.17 -25.80 -26.21
CA ILE A 14 26.99 -24.88 -27.35
C ILE A 14 25.66 -24.12 -27.24
N LEU A 15 24.59 -24.79 -26.75
CA LEU A 15 23.28 -24.16 -26.55
C LEU A 15 23.26 -23.17 -25.35
N THR A 16 24.08 -23.39 -24.32
CA THR A 16 24.21 -22.45 -23.19
C THR A 16 25.09 -21.24 -23.50
N SER A 17 26.02 -21.36 -24.46
CA SER A 17 26.88 -20.23 -24.88
C SER A 17 26.14 -19.15 -25.67
N SER A 18 25.09 -19.47 -26.43
CA SER A 18 24.35 -18.48 -27.23
C SER A 18 23.38 -17.65 -26.40
N ALA A 19 22.85 -18.18 -25.30
CA ALA A 19 21.93 -17.46 -24.43
C ALA A 19 22.62 -16.49 -23.45
N ILE A 20 23.90 -16.70 -23.13
CA ILE A 20 24.67 -15.82 -22.22
C ILE A 20 25.22 -14.58 -22.95
N LYS A 21 25.36 -14.64 -24.29
CA LYS A 21 25.90 -13.52 -25.08
C LYS A 21 24.98 -12.31 -25.20
N GLU A 22 23.67 -12.47 -25.00
CA GLU A 22 22.73 -11.35 -25.03
C GLU A 22 22.71 -10.54 -23.71
N TYR A 23 23.11 -11.14 -22.59
CA TYR A 23 23.10 -10.49 -21.28
C TYR A 23 24.31 -9.55 -21.07
N HIS A 24 25.45 -9.83 -21.73
CA HIS A 24 26.67 -9.02 -21.62
C HIS A 24 26.67 -7.73 -22.47
N SER A 25 25.66 -7.51 -23.32
CA SER A 25 25.59 -6.29 -24.14
C SER A 25 25.15 -5.04 -23.39
N TYR A 26 24.65 -5.16 -22.15
CA TYR A 26 24.10 -4.03 -21.38
C TYR A 26 25.08 -3.41 -20.36
N GLU A 27 26.35 -3.86 -20.35
CA GLU A 27 27.37 -3.42 -19.39
C GLU A 27 28.29 -2.31 -19.95
N SER A 28 28.18 -1.96 -21.24
CA SER A 28 29.14 -1.03 -21.86
C SER A 28 28.85 0.46 -21.67
N GLU A 29 27.72 0.88 -21.08
CA GLU A 29 27.36 2.30 -20.96
C GLU A 29 27.67 2.98 -19.61
N PHE A 30 28.09 2.25 -18.57
CA PHE A 30 28.29 2.82 -17.23
C PHE A 30 29.76 3.06 -16.81
N ASN A 31 30.70 3.03 -17.75
CA ASN A 31 32.14 3.06 -17.43
C ASN A 31 32.74 4.43 -17.02
N ASN A 32 31.93 5.45 -16.71
CA ASN A 32 32.46 6.79 -16.40
C ASN A 32 32.17 7.35 -15.00
N ILE A 33 31.68 6.55 -14.05
CA ILE A 33 31.49 7.03 -12.67
C ILE A 33 32.45 6.32 -11.71
N LYS A 34 33.50 7.04 -11.29
CA LYS A 34 34.51 6.57 -10.33
C LYS A 34 33.90 6.37 -8.93
N PHE A 35 33.51 5.14 -8.60
CA PHE A 35 33.04 4.75 -7.27
C PHE A 35 34.04 3.83 -6.55
N ASN A 36 35.23 4.35 -6.22
CA ASN A 36 36.23 3.57 -5.48
C ASN A 36 35.85 3.30 -4.01
N GLN A 37 34.89 4.04 -3.45
CA GLN A 37 34.44 3.90 -2.05
C GLN A 37 33.27 2.91 -1.89
N LEU A 38 32.53 2.59 -2.97
CA LEU A 38 31.40 1.65 -2.90
C LEU A 38 31.85 0.17 -2.87
N LYS A 39 33.04 -0.13 -3.41
CA LYS A 39 33.51 -1.50 -3.64
C LYS A 39 33.59 -2.34 -2.36
N HIS A 40 33.86 -1.71 -1.22
CA HIS A 40 33.94 -2.39 0.08
C HIS A 40 32.57 -2.67 0.70
N ILE A 41 31.56 -1.84 0.43
CA ILE A 41 30.18 -2.06 0.93
C ILE A 41 29.51 -3.20 0.16
N TYR A 42 29.76 -3.30 -1.15
CA TYR A 42 29.21 -4.35 -2.01
C TYR A 42 29.63 -5.76 -1.60
N HIS A 43 30.88 -5.97 -1.18
CA HIS A 43 31.40 -7.33 -0.96
C HIS A 43 30.76 -8.04 0.25
N HIS A 44 30.37 -7.32 1.31
CA HIS A 44 29.73 -7.91 2.48
C HIS A 44 28.21 -8.13 2.27
N PHE A 45 27.58 -7.36 1.39
CA PHE A 45 26.14 -7.48 1.06
C PHE A 45 25.84 -8.69 0.17
N ILE A 46 26.76 -9.02 -0.76
CA ILE A 46 26.59 -10.09 -1.75
C ILE A 46 26.64 -11.50 -1.11
N LEU A 47 27.34 -11.67 0.03
CA LEU A 47 27.59 -13.00 0.62
C LEU A 47 26.44 -13.53 1.50
N ASN A 48 25.43 -12.72 1.83
CA ASN A 48 24.33 -13.15 2.71
C ASN A 48 23.02 -13.48 1.95
N GLN A 49 23.04 -13.55 0.61
CA GLN A 49 21.83 -13.79 -0.18
C GLN A 49 22.05 -14.84 -1.29
N ASN A 50 21.22 -15.88 -1.23
CA ASN A 50 21.21 -17.05 -2.10
C ASN A 50 21.11 -16.70 -3.61
N PRO A 51 22.10 -17.05 -4.46
CA PRO A 51 22.13 -16.70 -5.89
C PRO A 51 21.16 -17.51 -6.78
N ALA A 52 20.24 -18.31 -6.21
CA ALA A 52 19.34 -19.19 -6.97
C ALA A 52 18.09 -18.50 -7.58
N ASN A 53 17.78 -17.23 -7.24
CA ASN A 53 16.61 -16.51 -7.77
C ASN A 53 16.96 -15.06 -8.19
N PRO A 54 17.27 -14.83 -9.48
CA PRO A 54 17.63 -13.51 -10.01
C PRO A 54 16.52 -12.47 -9.84
N SER A 55 15.24 -12.86 -9.97
CA SER A 55 14.09 -11.97 -9.83
C SER A 55 13.94 -11.46 -8.39
N CYS A 56 14.14 -12.33 -7.41
CA CYS A 56 14.11 -11.95 -6.00
C CYS A 56 15.28 -11.01 -5.64
N PHE A 57 16.48 -11.28 -6.17
CA PHE A 57 17.63 -10.37 -5.99
C PHE A 57 17.39 -8.99 -6.62
N GLY A 58 16.88 -8.96 -7.86
CA GLY A 58 16.54 -7.71 -8.56
C GLY A 58 15.48 -6.91 -7.82
N CYS A 59 14.42 -7.56 -7.35
CA CYS A 59 13.38 -6.91 -6.55
C CYS A 59 13.93 -6.30 -5.26
N LYS A 60 14.72 -7.06 -4.48
CA LYS A 60 15.30 -6.58 -3.23
C LYS A 60 16.17 -5.35 -3.45
N SER A 61 17.03 -5.41 -4.46
CA SER A 61 17.98 -4.34 -4.80
C SER A 61 17.24 -3.10 -5.32
N GLY A 62 16.29 -3.29 -6.24
CA GLY A 62 15.47 -2.20 -6.78
C GLY A 62 14.63 -1.51 -5.70
N LEU A 63 14.02 -2.27 -4.80
CA LEU A 63 13.21 -1.73 -3.73
C LEU A 63 14.06 -1.05 -2.64
N TRP A 64 15.25 -1.57 -2.36
CA TRP A 64 16.20 -0.88 -1.49
C TRP A 64 16.62 0.46 -2.10
N LEU A 65 17.01 0.49 -3.38
CA LEU A 65 17.33 1.73 -4.08
C LEU A 65 16.15 2.70 -4.09
N ALA A 66 14.93 2.20 -4.31
CA ALA A 66 13.73 3.02 -4.25
C ALA A 66 13.53 3.64 -2.86
N LYS A 67 13.66 2.85 -1.78
CA LYS A 67 13.57 3.37 -0.40
C LYS A 67 14.64 4.39 -0.05
N THR A 68 15.84 4.24 -0.61
CA THR A 68 16.96 5.14 -0.32
C THR A 68 16.93 6.42 -1.14
N PHE A 69 16.52 6.34 -2.42
CA PHE A 69 16.71 7.42 -3.38
C PHE A 69 15.43 7.95 -4.03
N VAL A 70 14.35 7.17 -4.06
CA VAL A 70 13.10 7.54 -4.77
C VAL A 70 12.00 7.96 -3.81
N PHE A 71 11.72 7.12 -2.81
CA PHE A 71 10.87 7.50 -1.69
C PHE A 71 11.65 8.53 -0.87
N GLY A 72 11.42 9.81 -1.15
CA GLY A 72 12.02 10.94 -0.45
C GLY A 72 11.56 11.02 1.00
N SER A 73 11.95 12.07 1.73
CA SER A 73 11.47 12.24 3.11
C SER A 73 9.95 12.46 3.16
N LYS A 74 9.32 11.99 4.24
CA LYS A 74 7.90 12.25 4.55
C LYS A 74 7.56 13.74 4.38
N GLN A 75 8.42 14.63 4.86
CA GLN A 75 8.24 16.08 4.74
C GLN A 75 8.15 16.57 3.28
N PHE A 76 9.01 16.07 2.40
CA PHE A 76 9.01 16.48 0.99
C PHE A 76 7.68 16.19 0.30
N VAL A 77 7.06 15.06 0.65
CA VAL A 77 5.78 14.67 0.04
C VAL A 77 4.59 15.39 0.68
N HIS A 78 4.64 15.71 1.97
CA HIS A 78 3.66 16.58 2.64
C HIS A 78 3.59 17.97 2.01
N ASP A 79 4.75 18.55 1.73
CA ASP A 79 4.84 19.88 1.11
C ASP A 79 4.16 19.89 -0.27
N HIS A 80 4.28 18.80 -1.02
CA HIS A 80 3.62 18.65 -2.31
C HIS A 80 2.09 18.50 -2.19
N ILE A 81 1.61 17.71 -1.24
CA ILE A 81 0.18 17.58 -0.93
C ILE A 81 -0.42 18.93 -0.54
N GLU A 82 0.31 19.72 0.25
CA GLU A 82 -0.16 21.04 0.68
C GLU A 82 -0.41 21.97 -0.52
N VAL A 83 0.45 21.93 -1.54
CA VAL A 83 0.25 22.68 -2.79
C VAL A 83 -0.96 22.17 -3.56
N THR A 84 -1.12 20.85 -3.68
CA THR A 84 -2.26 20.24 -4.38
C THR A 84 -3.59 20.58 -3.71
N CYS A 85 -3.66 20.49 -2.38
CA CYS A 85 -4.88 20.76 -1.64
C CYS A 85 -5.26 22.25 -1.61
N LYS A 86 -4.29 23.19 -1.67
CA LYS A 86 -4.58 24.63 -1.76
C LYS A 86 -5.43 24.99 -2.99
N ASN A 87 -5.33 24.23 -4.06
CA ASN A 87 -6.13 24.44 -5.27
C ASN A 87 -7.62 24.09 -5.10
N LEU A 88 -7.97 23.30 -4.08
CA LEU A 88 -9.34 22.81 -3.84
C LEU A 88 -10.18 23.73 -2.95
N LYS A 89 -9.69 24.93 -2.59
CA LYS A 89 -10.34 26.01 -1.82
C LYS A 89 -11.32 25.51 -0.73
N ASN A 90 -12.57 25.23 -1.08
CA ASN A 90 -13.64 24.79 -0.17
C ASN A 90 -13.39 23.43 0.51
N ILE A 91 -12.48 22.60 -0.02
CA ILE A 91 -12.17 21.25 0.50
C ILE A 91 -10.71 21.16 0.97
N TYR A 92 -10.07 22.30 1.25
CA TYR A 92 -8.65 22.34 1.64
C TYR A 92 -8.34 21.50 2.89
N GLN A 93 -9.08 21.70 3.99
CA GLN A 93 -8.84 21.01 5.26
C GLN A 93 -9.11 19.49 5.17
N PRO A 94 -10.25 19.03 4.59
CA PRO A 94 -10.49 17.61 4.37
C PRO A 94 -9.45 16.98 3.42
N CYS A 95 -9.10 17.67 2.32
CA CYS A 95 -8.09 17.19 1.37
C CYS A 95 -6.74 16.99 2.06
N LYS A 96 -6.28 17.99 2.81
CA LYS A 96 -4.98 17.95 3.48
C LYS A 96 -4.93 16.76 4.42
N ARG A 97 -5.92 16.60 5.31
CA ARG A 97 -5.96 15.52 6.30
C ARG A 97 -5.89 14.14 5.66
N ILE A 98 -6.79 13.86 4.72
CA ILE A 98 -6.90 12.55 4.06
C ILE A 98 -5.59 12.20 3.36
N LEU A 99 -5.03 13.11 2.56
CA LEU A 99 -3.81 12.82 1.82
C LEU A 99 -2.59 12.69 2.76
N THR A 100 -2.47 13.52 3.80
CA THR A 100 -1.32 13.44 4.71
C THR A 100 -1.35 12.19 5.57
N GLU A 101 -2.51 11.79 6.09
CA GLU A 101 -2.63 10.61 6.95
C GLU A 101 -2.48 9.31 6.15
N PHE A 102 -3.10 9.22 4.98
CA PHE A 102 -2.94 8.07 4.10
C PHE A 102 -1.49 7.89 3.65
N LEU A 103 -0.85 9.01 3.28
CA LEU A 103 0.54 8.99 2.87
C LEU A 103 1.47 8.60 4.01
N ASP A 104 1.23 9.13 5.21
CA ASP A 104 2.02 8.81 6.40
C ASP A 104 1.97 7.34 6.73
N TYR A 105 0.76 6.79 6.72
CA TYR A 105 0.58 5.37 6.92
C TYR A 105 1.33 4.56 5.85
N ALA A 106 1.20 4.92 4.57
CA ALA A 106 1.88 4.24 3.48
C ALA A 106 3.41 4.31 3.60
N TYR A 107 3.94 5.47 4.00
CA TYR A 107 5.36 5.65 4.27
C TYR A 107 5.81 4.75 5.43
N ASP A 108 5.13 4.82 6.57
CA ASP A 108 5.49 4.04 7.75
C ASP A 108 5.44 2.53 7.44
N LEU A 109 4.45 2.07 6.67
CA LEU A 109 4.37 0.70 6.19
C LEU A 109 5.56 0.32 5.29
N ILE A 110 5.85 1.13 4.27
CA ILE A 110 6.96 0.87 3.33
C ILE A 110 8.28 0.75 4.09
N TYR A 111 8.54 1.60 5.07
CA TYR A 111 9.79 1.58 5.83
C TYR A 111 9.82 0.55 6.98
N ALA A 112 8.67 0.15 7.53
CA ALA A 112 8.59 -0.88 8.57
C ALA A 112 8.99 -2.28 8.08
N TYR A 113 8.76 -2.60 6.80
CA TYR A 113 9.10 -3.91 6.23
C TYR A 113 10.45 -3.90 5.53
N SER A 114 11.17 -5.04 5.53
CA SER A 114 12.40 -5.15 4.76
C SER A 114 12.11 -5.21 3.25
N SER A 115 13.10 -4.92 2.40
CA SER A 115 12.93 -5.13 0.95
C SER A 115 12.67 -6.60 0.60
N ALA A 116 13.13 -7.55 1.43
CA ALA A 116 12.84 -8.96 1.23
C ALA A 116 11.37 -9.29 1.50
N ASP A 117 10.81 -8.72 2.57
CA ASP A 117 9.42 -8.89 2.97
C ASP A 117 8.46 -8.38 1.90
N LEU A 118 8.68 -7.15 1.44
CA LEU A 118 7.86 -6.54 0.38
C LEU A 118 7.97 -7.31 -0.94
N CYS A 119 9.14 -7.82 -1.30
CA CYS A 119 9.31 -8.69 -2.47
C CYS A 119 8.65 -10.06 -2.31
N ALA A 120 8.58 -10.59 -1.09
CA ALA A 120 7.91 -11.84 -0.80
C ALA A 120 6.37 -11.68 -0.83
N LEU A 121 5.84 -10.56 -0.34
CA LEU A 121 4.43 -10.19 -0.51
C LEU A 121 4.03 -10.05 -1.98
N ALA A 122 4.92 -9.46 -2.80
CA ALA A 122 4.72 -9.34 -4.24
C ALA A 122 4.83 -10.69 -4.98
N GLY A 123 5.08 -11.79 -4.27
CA GLY A 123 5.22 -13.14 -4.84
C GLY A 123 6.54 -13.36 -5.60
N ILE A 124 7.49 -12.42 -5.52
CA ILE A 124 8.77 -12.48 -6.25
C ILE A 124 9.80 -13.28 -5.44
N CYS A 125 9.76 -13.15 -4.11
CA CYS A 125 10.57 -13.95 -3.18
C CYS A 125 9.70 -14.99 -2.46
N ALA A 126 10.32 -16.08 -2.00
CA ALA A 126 9.65 -17.09 -1.19
C ALA A 126 9.42 -16.62 0.26
N ASN A 127 8.51 -17.29 0.96
CA ASN A 127 8.18 -17.07 2.37
C ASN A 127 7.68 -15.64 2.65
N PRO A 128 6.49 -15.26 2.15
CA PRO A 128 5.89 -13.99 2.51
C PRO A 128 5.69 -13.90 4.02
N PRO A 129 6.05 -12.76 4.65
CA PRO A 129 5.73 -12.55 6.05
C PRO A 129 4.21 -12.47 6.21
N LYS A 130 3.72 -12.86 7.38
CA LYS A 130 2.35 -12.54 7.77
C LYS A 130 2.32 -11.08 8.19
N ILE A 131 1.70 -10.24 7.36
CA ILE A 131 1.42 -8.85 7.69
C ILE A 131 0.09 -8.78 8.40
N ASP A 132 0.10 -8.16 9.57
CA ASP A 132 -1.12 -7.79 10.23
C ASP A 132 -1.66 -6.49 9.61
N PHE A 133 -2.64 -6.63 8.73
CA PHE A 133 -3.35 -5.50 8.13
C PHE A 133 -4.48 -4.97 9.03
N CYS A 134 -4.72 -5.58 10.19
CA CYS A 134 -5.78 -5.17 11.09
C CYS A 134 -5.64 -3.71 11.54
N PRO A 135 -4.47 -3.23 12.03
CA PRO A 135 -4.31 -1.84 12.45
C PRO A 135 -4.58 -0.83 11.32
N LEU A 136 -4.17 -1.16 10.09
CA LEU A 136 -4.44 -0.34 8.91
C LEU A 136 -5.92 -0.21 8.63
N CYS A 137 -6.59 -1.36 8.63
CA CYS A 137 -8.00 -1.41 8.30
C CYS A 137 -8.80 -0.62 9.34
N LEU A 138 -8.52 -0.82 10.63
CA LEU A 138 -9.20 -0.10 11.71
C LEU A 138 -9.02 1.41 11.58
N MET A 139 -7.79 1.86 11.36
CA MET A 139 -7.50 3.28 11.15
C MET A 139 -8.23 3.84 9.92
N SER A 140 -8.18 3.12 8.80
CA SER A 140 -8.79 3.56 7.52
C SER A 140 -10.32 3.63 7.62
N VAL A 141 -10.94 2.62 8.23
CA VAL A 141 -12.40 2.59 8.39
C VAL A 141 -12.85 3.61 9.43
N ALA A 142 -12.09 3.81 10.51
CA ALA A 142 -12.39 4.84 11.50
C ALA A 142 -12.33 6.24 10.88
N GLU A 143 -11.27 6.56 10.13
CA GLU A 143 -11.14 7.88 9.51
C GLU A 143 -12.16 8.07 8.38
N GLY A 144 -12.36 7.04 7.55
CA GLY A 144 -13.41 7.04 6.53
C GLY A 144 -14.80 7.24 7.14
N LYS A 145 -15.10 6.59 8.26
CA LYS A 145 -16.35 6.77 9.02
C LYS A 145 -16.49 8.21 9.53
N ASN A 146 -15.44 8.77 10.13
CA ASN A 146 -15.47 10.13 10.67
C ASN A 146 -15.78 11.17 9.59
N ILE A 147 -15.26 10.97 8.38
CA ILE A 147 -15.51 11.86 7.25
C ILE A 147 -16.92 11.65 6.70
N LEU A 148 -17.28 10.41 6.38
CA LEU A 148 -18.54 10.06 5.72
C LEU A 148 -19.77 10.22 6.61
N LEU A 149 -19.62 10.04 7.92
CA LEU A 149 -20.69 10.15 8.91
C LEU A 149 -20.53 11.38 9.80
N SER A 150 -19.81 12.40 9.30
CA SER A 150 -19.76 13.70 9.97
C SER A 150 -21.16 14.33 10.02
N ASP A 151 -21.49 14.96 11.15
CA ASP A 151 -22.81 15.60 11.33
C ASP A 151 -23.09 16.65 10.24
N ALA A 152 -22.06 17.35 9.76
CA ALA A 152 -22.18 18.29 8.65
C ALA A 152 -22.69 17.63 7.36
N LEU A 153 -22.04 16.53 6.94
CA LEU A 153 -22.42 15.81 5.72
C LEU A 153 -23.77 15.11 5.88
N LEU A 154 -24.05 14.52 7.04
CA LEU A 154 -25.31 13.87 7.32
C LEU A 154 -26.47 14.86 7.34
N ASN A 155 -26.28 16.08 7.86
CA ASN A 155 -27.32 17.11 7.83
C ASN A 155 -27.55 17.63 6.41
N GLU A 156 -26.50 17.79 5.62
CA GLU A 156 -26.61 18.22 4.22
C GLU A 156 -27.38 17.16 3.39
N LEU A 157 -27.01 15.89 3.52
CA LEU A 157 -27.70 14.77 2.88
C LEU A 157 -29.16 14.64 3.35
N GLN A 158 -29.44 14.85 4.64
CA GLN A 158 -30.81 14.85 5.16
C GLN A 158 -31.64 15.94 4.48
N SER A 159 -31.09 17.14 4.37
CA SER A 159 -31.80 18.27 3.76
C SER A 159 -32.15 17.97 2.30
N VAL A 160 -31.21 17.44 1.52
CA VAL A 160 -31.42 17.03 0.12
C VAL A 160 -32.45 15.90 0.02
N PHE A 161 -32.38 14.92 0.93
CA PHE A 161 -33.30 13.79 0.95
C PHE A 161 -34.75 14.21 1.25
N VAL A 162 -34.93 15.17 2.16
CA VAL A 162 -36.25 15.69 2.54
C VAL A 162 -36.78 16.72 1.54
N HIS A 163 -35.90 17.43 0.82
CA HIS A 163 -36.28 18.45 -0.18
C HIS A 163 -37.17 17.90 -1.31
N VAL A 164 -37.17 16.58 -1.54
CA VAL A 164 -38.12 15.96 -2.48
C VAL A 164 -39.59 16.15 -2.04
N CYS A 165 -39.84 16.35 -0.74
CA CYS A 165 -41.16 16.57 -0.18
C CYS A 165 -41.77 17.93 -0.52
N ASP A 166 -40.94 18.92 -0.87
CA ASP A 166 -41.38 20.26 -1.26
C ASP A 166 -42.19 20.24 -2.58
N TYR A 167 -42.07 19.15 -3.34
CA TYR A 167 -42.74 18.96 -4.62
C TYR A 167 -44.03 18.12 -4.54
N VAL A 168 -44.45 17.70 -3.34
CA VAL A 168 -45.68 16.91 -3.14
C VAL A 168 -46.71 17.66 -2.30
N ARG A 169 -48.00 17.37 -2.54
CA ARG A 169 -49.13 18.02 -1.85
C ARG A 169 -49.22 17.75 -0.34
N LEU A 170 -48.55 16.69 0.14
CA LEU A 170 -48.53 16.27 1.55
C LEU A 170 -47.12 16.49 2.12
N GLU A 171 -46.62 17.72 2.02
CA GLU A 171 -45.25 18.10 2.39
C GLU A 171 -44.91 17.71 3.84
N VAL A 172 -45.84 17.94 4.78
CA VAL A 172 -45.63 17.68 6.22
C VAL A 172 -45.53 16.19 6.52
N GLU A 173 -46.48 15.38 6.02
CA GLU A 173 -46.46 13.94 6.20
C GLU A 173 -45.26 13.29 5.48
N CYS A 174 -44.95 13.75 4.26
CA CYS A 174 -43.78 13.30 3.50
C CYS A 174 -42.49 13.59 4.27
N SER A 175 -42.32 14.82 4.74
CA SER A 175 -41.10 15.23 5.46
C SER A 175 -40.95 14.45 6.75
N THR A 176 -42.03 14.21 7.48
CA THR A 176 -42.02 13.41 8.72
C THR A 176 -41.55 11.98 8.42
N PHE A 177 -42.16 11.34 7.41
CA PHE A 177 -41.81 9.98 7.00
C PHE A 177 -40.35 9.86 6.52
N LEU A 178 -39.91 10.76 5.63
CA LEU A 178 -38.54 10.72 5.10
C LEU A 178 -37.50 11.04 6.17
N ASN A 179 -37.80 11.92 7.12
CA ASN A 179 -36.91 12.18 8.25
C ASN A 179 -36.74 10.94 9.15
N GLU A 180 -37.81 10.21 9.44
CA GLU A 180 -37.73 8.96 10.20
C GLU A 180 -36.97 7.88 9.43
N LEU A 181 -37.27 7.72 8.14
CA LEU A 181 -36.56 6.78 7.26
C LEU A 181 -35.07 7.09 7.20
N TYR A 182 -34.71 8.37 7.01
CA TYR A 182 -33.32 8.81 6.96
C TYR A 182 -32.59 8.52 8.27
N LYS A 183 -33.19 8.83 9.41
CA LYS A 183 -32.60 8.52 10.74
C LYS A 183 -32.34 7.03 10.91
N ASN A 184 -33.32 6.19 10.55
CA ASN A 184 -33.17 4.73 10.64
C ASN A 184 -32.04 4.22 9.74
N VAL A 185 -31.96 4.71 8.50
CA VAL A 185 -30.91 4.31 7.55
C VAL A 185 -29.53 4.74 8.05
N VAL A 186 -29.39 5.98 8.52
CA VAL A 186 -28.12 6.48 9.06
C VAL A 186 -27.68 5.68 10.29
N ASP A 187 -28.61 5.32 11.18
CA ASP A 187 -28.30 4.53 12.37
C ASP A 187 -27.80 3.12 12.02
N ILE A 188 -28.43 2.49 11.02
CA ILE A 188 -27.97 1.20 10.47
C ILE A 188 -26.57 1.35 9.84
N ILE A 189 -26.34 2.39 9.04
CA ILE A 189 -25.02 2.63 8.42
C ILE A 189 -23.95 2.84 9.50
N LYS A 190 -24.25 3.57 10.57
CA LYS A 190 -23.31 3.78 11.70
C LYS A 190 -22.89 2.48 12.38
N HIS A 191 -23.80 1.51 12.45
CA HIS A 191 -23.54 0.16 12.97
C HIS A 191 -22.74 -0.70 11.98
N VAL A 192 -23.07 -0.66 10.69
CA VAL A 192 -22.41 -1.49 9.67
C VAL A 192 -21.00 -0.98 9.34
N VAL A 193 -20.77 0.33 9.40
CA VAL A 193 -19.45 0.95 9.19
C VAL A 193 -18.69 1.04 10.53
N GLU A 194 -18.87 0.04 11.39
CA GLU A 194 -18.04 -0.10 12.59
C GLU A 194 -16.67 -0.69 12.17
N PRO A 195 -15.53 -0.06 12.55
CA PRO A 195 -14.21 -0.49 12.10
C PRO A 195 -13.90 -1.96 12.31
N HIS A 196 -14.17 -2.53 13.48
CA HIS A 196 -13.90 -3.94 13.72
C HIS A 196 -14.74 -4.85 12.82
N PHE A 197 -16.04 -4.57 12.69
CA PHE A 197 -16.96 -5.34 11.86
C PHE A 197 -16.53 -5.35 10.39
N VAL A 198 -16.23 -4.17 9.82
CA VAL A 198 -15.77 -4.05 8.42
C VAL A 198 -14.45 -4.80 8.21
N CYS A 199 -13.50 -4.65 9.14
CA CYS A 199 -12.19 -5.28 9.01
C CYS A 199 -12.21 -6.79 9.25
N GLN A 200 -13.13 -7.29 10.06
CA GLN A 200 -13.40 -8.71 10.22
C GLN A 200 -14.05 -9.29 8.96
N LEU A 201 -15.04 -8.61 8.39
CA LEU A 201 -15.64 -9.00 7.10
C LEU A 201 -14.61 -9.04 5.97
N GLY A 202 -13.66 -8.10 5.98
CA GLY A 202 -12.55 -8.06 5.02
C GLY A 202 -11.44 -9.09 5.29
N HIS A 203 -11.58 -9.95 6.31
CA HIS A 203 -10.56 -10.89 6.78
C HIS A 203 -9.20 -10.23 7.12
N MET A 204 -9.21 -8.93 7.39
CA MET A 204 -8.01 -8.15 7.78
C MET A 204 -7.78 -8.21 9.28
N CYS A 205 -8.86 -8.29 10.06
CA CYS A 205 -8.83 -8.52 11.50
C CYS A 205 -9.39 -9.89 11.85
N ASN A 206 -8.83 -10.53 12.88
CA ASN A 206 -9.39 -11.76 13.40
C ASN A 206 -10.59 -11.48 14.32
N ALA A 207 -11.50 -12.44 14.48
CA ALA A 207 -12.70 -12.30 15.30
C ALA A 207 -12.42 -12.04 16.80
N THR A 208 -11.18 -12.29 17.24
CA THR A 208 -10.72 -12.14 18.63
C THR A 208 -9.87 -10.90 18.86
N TYR A 209 -9.75 -10.00 17.88
CA TYR A 209 -8.94 -8.79 18.02
C TYR A 209 -9.58 -7.85 19.05
N THR A 210 -8.86 -7.58 20.15
CA THR A 210 -9.15 -6.50 21.09
C THR A 210 -8.11 -5.40 20.90
N GLU A 211 -8.52 -4.13 21.01
CA GLU A 211 -7.79 -2.88 20.73
C GLU A 211 -6.44 -2.64 21.45
N GLY A 212 -5.72 -3.68 21.87
CA GLY A 212 -4.47 -3.60 22.63
C GLY A 212 -3.47 -4.74 22.40
N SER A 213 -3.55 -5.51 21.32
CA SER A 213 -2.49 -6.47 20.96
C SER A 213 -1.57 -5.85 19.91
N ASP A 214 -0.34 -5.53 20.34
CA ASP A 214 0.86 -5.42 19.50
C ASP A 214 1.11 -4.15 18.65
N TYR A 215 0.72 -2.97 19.16
CA TYR A 215 1.63 -1.82 18.97
C TYR A 215 2.76 -1.95 20.00
N ILE A 216 4.01 -1.98 19.53
CA ILE A 216 5.27 -2.15 20.29
C ILE A 216 5.75 -3.61 20.36
N ARG A 217 6.40 -4.07 19.29
CA ARG A 217 7.71 -4.77 19.35
C ARG A 217 8.49 -4.52 18.05
N ILE A 218 8.86 -3.27 17.85
CA ILE A 218 10.07 -2.94 17.09
C ILE A 218 10.95 -2.17 18.09
N ALA A 219 11.78 -2.94 18.78
CA ALA A 219 12.92 -2.44 19.55
C ALA A 219 14.19 -2.73 18.73
#